data_AF-A0A383X6R2-F1
#
_entry.id   AF-A0A383X6R2-F1
#
_cell.length_a   1.000
_cell.length_b   1.000
_cell.length_c   1.000
_cell.angle_alpha   90.00
_cell.angle_beta   90.00
_cell.angle_gamma   90.00
#
_symmetry.space_group_name_H-M   'P 1'
#
loop_
_entity.id
_entity.type
_entity.pdbx_description
1 polymer ?
#
loop_
_entity_poly.entity_id
_entity_poly.type
_entity_poly.pdbx_seq_one_letter_code
_entity_poly.pdbx_strand_id
1 'polypeptide(L)'
;MPLIHFELGPLRPPFFLQTAYFDFSGVNGTTESESRFTSTENGTIRELLASHSVETLRRLFMVQLPKDNGQPVVDLGLGLQIEDDSNIVCYANNHSSISLINHARRLLSQQSIRSPVLVRTHPGSHFLLRGLPAGMEVDRSPSSLDFLMRCKQIITINSGIAVEALLLGRGAIVHGDSPFGYCITPETGRVNASAYAFFLLNYLVPWELAFTPDYIRWRLEKPSEEEILRRHLESHMQEKIRLLELRVAELEKQLSGIQSSWAWRMTYPLRAIHKVLSRFAGLRSD
;
A
#
# COMPACT_ATOMS: atom_id res chain seq x y z
N MET A 1 -23.45 15.43 -20.85
CA MET A 1 -23.12 14.10 -20.31
C MET A 1 -21.89 14.27 -19.45
N PRO A 2 -21.91 13.90 -18.16
CA PRO A 2 -20.73 14.01 -17.30
C PRO A 2 -19.62 13.06 -17.80
N LEU A 3 -18.36 13.53 -17.73
CA LEU A 3 -17.17 12.72 -17.98
C LEU A 3 -16.71 12.09 -16.67
N ILE A 4 -16.37 10.80 -16.70
CA ILE A 4 -15.82 10.09 -15.54
C ILE A 4 -14.42 9.64 -15.90
N HIS A 5 -13.46 10.02 -15.05
CA HIS A 5 -12.07 9.59 -15.17
C HIS A 5 -11.84 8.39 -14.26
N PHE A 6 -11.42 7.27 -14.87
CA PHE A 6 -11.10 6.03 -14.19
C PHE A 6 -9.61 5.74 -14.31
N GLU A 7 -9.01 5.27 -13.21
CA GLU A 7 -7.64 4.76 -13.22
C GLU A 7 -7.44 3.81 -12.04
N LEU A 8 -6.41 2.99 -12.11
CA LEU A 8 -5.96 2.16 -11.00
C LEU A 8 -5.48 3.04 -9.82
N GLY A 9 -6.07 2.80 -8.65
CA GLY A 9 -5.74 3.52 -7.43
C GLY A 9 -4.33 3.23 -6.89
N PRO A 10 -3.91 3.94 -5.84
CA PRO A 10 -2.56 3.85 -5.28
C PRO A 10 -2.36 2.59 -4.43
N LEU A 11 -3.44 2.01 -3.88
CA LEU A 11 -3.38 0.79 -3.08
C LEU A 11 -3.73 -0.43 -3.93
N ARG A 12 -2.79 -1.38 -3.98
CA ARG A 12 -2.81 -2.51 -4.93
C ARG A 12 -2.43 -3.84 -4.25
N PRO A 13 -2.97 -4.97 -4.76
CA PRO A 13 -2.50 -6.30 -4.38
C PRO A 13 -1.00 -6.48 -4.70
N PRO A 14 -0.29 -7.37 -3.99
CA PRO A 14 -0.81 -8.27 -2.95
C PRO A 14 -0.88 -7.64 -1.55
N PHE A 15 -0.32 -6.44 -1.36
CA PHE A 15 -0.13 -5.87 -0.02
C PHE A 15 -1.36 -5.13 0.51
N PHE A 16 -2.18 -4.58 -0.40
CA PHE A 16 -3.35 -3.78 -0.06
C PHE A 16 -4.60 -4.25 -0.80
N LEU A 17 -5.77 -3.90 -0.25
CA LEU A 17 -7.02 -3.98 -0.97
C LEU A 17 -6.92 -3.14 -2.25
N GLN A 18 -7.39 -3.70 -3.37
CA GLN A 18 -7.33 -3.01 -4.65
C GLN A 18 -8.31 -1.84 -4.69
N THR A 19 -7.81 -0.69 -5.13
CA THR A 19 -8.58 0.55 -5.22
C THR A 19 -8.55 1.11 -6.64
N ALA A 20 -9.50 1.99 -6.94
CA ALA A 20 -9.60 2.75 -8.17
C ALA A 20 -9.80 4.24 -7.87
N TYR A 21 -9.36 5.08 -8.80
CA TYR A 21 -9.82 6.46 -8.91
C TYR A 21 -11.13 6.50 -9.69
N PHE A 22 -12.07 7.32 -9.22
CA PHE A 22 -13.35 7.61 -9.86
C PHE A 22 -13.65 9.08 -9.62
N ASP A 23 -13.42 9.91 -10.65
CA ASP A 23 -13.40 11.36 -10.49
C ASP A 23 -14.10 12.06 -11.67
N PHE A 24 -14.97 13.02 -11.38
CA PHE A 24 -15.71 13.77 -12.40
C PHE A 24 -14.96 15.00 -12.95
N SER A 25 -13.82 15.36 -12.35
CA SER A 25 -13.01 16.53 -12.71
C SER A 25 -11.70 16.15 -13.41
N GLY A 26 -10.96 15.20 -12.86
CA GLY A 26 -9.67 14.77 -13.41
C GLY A 26 -9.08 13.58 -12.67
N VAL A 27 -8.11 12.89 -13.27
CA VAL A 27 -7.41 11.76 -12.62
C VAL A 27 -5.93 12.02 -12.56
N ASN A 28 -5.30 11.56 -11.47
CA ASN A 28 -3.92 11.83 -11.09
C ASN A 28 -3.64 13.29 -10.70
N GLY A 29 -3.93 14.25 -11.57
CA GLY A 29 -3.89 15.68 -11.27
C GLY A 29 -5.23 16.34 -11.55
N THR A 30 -5.39 17.59 -11.12
CA THR A 30 -6.63 18.38 -11.29
C THR A 30 -7.89 17.65 -10.80
N THR A 31 -7.73 16.88 -9.72
CA THR A 31 -8.79 16.01 -9.17
C THR A 31 -9.76 16.77 -8.27
N GLU A 32 -10.95 16.21 -8.04
CA GLU A 32 -11.93 16.82 -7.12
C GLU A 32 -11.75 16.41 -5.64
N SER A 33 -10.73 15.60 -5.33
CA SER A 33 -10.55 14.99 -3.99
C SER A 33 -10.52 16.01 -2.85
N GLU A 34 -9.62 17.00 -2.94
CA GLU A 34 -9.48 18.04 -1.92
C GLU A 34 -10.73 18.92 -1.82
N SER A 35 -11.32 19.27 -2.98
CA SER A 35 -12.54 20.08 -3.00
C SER A 35 -13.71 19.35 -2.35
N ARG A 36 -13.85 18.03 -2.56
CA ARG A 36 -14.89 17.21 -1.91
C ARG A 36 -14.65 17.15 -0.40
N PHE A 37 -13.42 16.88 0.03
CA PHE A 37 -13.07 16.89 1.45
C PHE A 37 -13.39 18.24 2.11
N THR A 38 -12.98 19.35 1.49
CA THR A 38 -13.21 20.70 2.00
C THR A 38 -14.71 21.05 2.02
N SER A 39 -15.48 20.59 1.03
CA SER A 39 -16.93 20.83 0.99
C SER A 39 -17.71 20.05 2.06
N THR A 40 -17.07 19.11 2.74
CA THR A 40 -17.67 18.28 3.80
C THR A 40 -17.68 19.01 5.17
N GLU A 41 -17.58 20.35 5.20
CA GLU A 41 -17.51 21.13 6.43
C GLU A 41 -18.78 21.04 7.31
N ASN A 42 -18.58 20.87 8.63
CA ASN A 42 -19.57 20.92 9.71
C ASN A 42 -20.68 19.84 9.72
N GLY A 43 -20.30 18.57 9.52
CA GLY A 43 -21.23 17.43 9.64
C GLY A 43 -20.68 16.24 10.42
N THR A 44 -21.58 15.34 10.82
CA THR A 44 -21.34 14.05 11.48
C THR A 44 -20.26 13.20 10.79
N ILE A 45 -20.20 13.26 9.46
CA ILE A 45 -19.18 12.53 8.70
C ILE A 45 -17.76 13.00 9.01
N ARG A 46 -17.52 14.30 9.25
CA ARG A 46 -16.18 14.80 9.55
C ARG A 46 -15.71 14.31 10.92
N GLU A 47 -16.61 14.26 11.90
CA GLU A 47 -16.35 13.65 13.21
C GLU A 47 -16.06 12.15 13.08
N LEU A 48 -16.86 11.44 12.28
CA LEU A 48 -16.65 10.03 11.99
C LEU A 48 -15.28 9.80 11.34
N LEU A 49 -14.89 10.58 10.33
CA LEU A 49 -13.59 10.48 9.69
C LEU A 49 -12.45 10.81 10.66
N ALA A 50 -12.62 11.83 11.51
CA ALA A 50 -11.63 12.19 12.54
C ALA A 50 -11.46 11.11 13.62
N SER A 51 -12.48 10.28 13.85
CA SER A 51 -12.40 9.14 14.78
C SER A 51 -11.54 7.98 14.26
N HIS A 52 -11.28 7.93 12.95
CA HIS A 52 -10.44 6.89 12.34
C HIS A 52 -8.96 7.22 12.50
N SER A 53 -8.28 6.45 13.34
CA SER A 53 -6.83 6.49 13.42
C SER A 53 -6.19 5.91 12.15
N VAL A 54 -4.97 6.37 11.81
CA VAL A 54 -4.15 5.76 10.74
C VAL A 54 -3.94 4.26 10.98
N GLU A 55 -3.86 3.83 12.25
CA GLU A 55 -3.77 2.42 12.60
C GLU A 55 -5.01 1.62 12.19
N THR A 56 -6.19 2.18 12.40
CA THR A 56 -7.46 1.57 11.98
C THR A 56 -7.51 1.46 10.45
N LEU A 57 -7.15 2.53 9.74
CA LEU A 57 -7.10 2.55 8.27
C LEU A 57 -6.09 1.52 7.75
N ARG A 58 -4.91 1.42 8.37
CA ARG A 58 -3.88 0.42 8.04
C ARG A 58 -4.43 -1.00 8.13
N ARG A 59 -5.14 -1.33 9.21
CA ARG A 59 -5.73 -2.67 9.41
C ARG A 59 -6.79 -3.02 8.38
N LEU A 60 -7.59 -2.03 7.98
CA LEU A 60 -8.62 -2.22 6.97
C LEU A 60 -7.99 -2.48 5.59
N PHE A 61 -7.09 -1.59 5.15
CA PHE A 61 -6.59 -1.58 3.77
C PHE A 61 -5.43 -2.55 3.51
N MET A 62 -4.60 -2.88 4.49
CA MET A 62 -3.52 -3.86 4.27
C MET A 62 -4.07 -5.28 4.28
N VAL A 63 -3.78 -6.09 3.27
CA VAL A 63 -4.16 -7.51 3.23
C VAL A 63 -3.50 -8.26 4.37
N GLN A 64 -2.19 -8.04 4.53
CA GLN A 64 -1.39 -8.58 5.60
C GLN A 64 -0.56 -7.45 6.22
N LEU A 65 -0.61 -7.32 7.55
CA LEU A 65 0.28 -6.41 8.25
C LEU A 65 1.72 -6.92 8.14
N PRO A 66 2.69 -6.07 7.81
CA PRO A 66 4.08 -6.45 7.79
C PRO A 66 4.47 -6.92 9.20
N LYS A 67 5.32 -7.93 9.26
CA LYS A 67 5.98 -8.28 10.53
C LYS A 67 6.77 -7.05 10.96
N ASP A 68 6.73 -6.73 12.25
CA ASP A 68 7.52 -5.63 12.77
C ASP A 68 9.00 -5.99 12.60
N ASN A 69 9.63 -5.38 11.58
CA ASN A 69 11.02 -5.63 11.22
C ASN A 69 11.97 -4.68 11.97
N GLY A 70 11.47 -3.92 12.95
CA GLY A 70 12.22 -2.94 13.70
C GLY A 70 12.03 -1.50 13.20
N GLN A 71 12.77 -0.59 13.84
CA GLN A 71 12.76 0.84 13.52
C GLN A 71 13.34 1.11 12.12
N PRO A 72 12.92 2.19 11.43
CA PRO A 72 13.55 2.61 10.19
C PRO A 72 15.07 2.67 10.29
N VAL A 73 15.76 2.23 9.24
CA VAL A 73 17.23 2.19 9.18
C VAL A 73 17.83 3.43 8.53
N VAL A 74 17.02 4.20 7.78
CA VAL A 74 17.43 5.49 7.19
C VAL A 74 16.41 6.59 7.47
N ASP A 75 16.90 7.83 7.53
CA ASP A 75 16.06 9.00 7.74
C ASP A 75 15.18 9.29 6.50
N LEU A 76 15.72 9.07 5.29
CA LEU A 76 15.07 9.48 4.04
C LEU A 76 15.17 8.43 2.94
N GLY A 77 14.04 8.18 2.28
CA GLY A 77 13.95 7.48 1.01
C GLY A 77 13.48 8.39 -0.14
N LEU A 78 13.95 8.14 -1.36
CA LEU A 78 13.45 8.77 -2.58
C LEU A 78 12.74 7.73 -3.44
N GLY A 79 11.48 7.98 -3.78
CA GLY A 79 10.75 7.17 -4.74
C GLY A 79 10.70 7.84 -6.10
N LEU A 80 11.46 7.29 -7.04
CA LEU A 80 11.46 7.72 -8.44
C LEU A 80 10.32 7.06 -9.22
N GLN A 81 9.94 7.67 -10.34
CA GLN A 81 8.80 7.26 -11.18
C GLN A 81 9.25 7.03 -12.63
N ILE A 82 8.37 6.42 -13.43
CA ILE A 82 8.56 6.25 -14.87
C ILE A 82 8.55 7.64 -15.52
N GLU A 83 9.53 7.92 -16.36
CA GLU A 83 9.84 9.25 -16.85
C GLU A 83 8.79 9.82 -17.81
N ASP A 84 8.11 8.96 -18.56
CA ASP A 84 7.09 9.29 -19.54
C ASP A 84 5.66 8.97 -19.07
N ASP A 85 5.47 8.63 -17.79
CA ASP A 85 4.15 8.52 -17.18
C ASP A 85 3.43 9.89 -17.21
N SER A 86 2.13 9.89 -17.46
CA SER A 86 1.28 11.09 -17.39
C SER A 86 1.47 11.90 -16.10
N ASN A 87 1.71 11.23 -14.97
CA ASN A 87 2.04 11.83 -13.68
C ASN A 87 3.27 12.73 -13.75
N ILE A 88 4.29 12.31 -14.51
CA ILE A 88 5.55 13.04 -14.65
C ILE A 88 5.46 14.09 -15.75
N VAL A 89 4.80 13.76 -16.86
CA VAL A 89 4.67 14.68 -18.00
C VAL A 89 3.74 15.86 -17.68
N CYS A 90 2.60 15.61 -17.03
CA CYS A 90 1.54 16.61 -16.87
C CYS A 90 1.45 17.18 -15.46
N TYR A 91 1.80 16.40 -14.43
CA TYR A 91 1.42 16.70 -13.04
C TYR A 91 2.62 16.82 -12.09
N ALA A 92 3.85 16.89 -12.61
CA ALA A 92 5.03 16.91 -11.77
C ALA A 92 5.38 18.26 -11.16
N ASN A 93 4.67 19.35 -11.49
CA ASN A 93 5.00 20.72 -11.07
C ASN A 93 6.48 21.10 -11.35
N ASN A 94 6.96 20.78 -12.55
CA ASN A 94 8.36 20.97 -12.98
C ASN A 94 9.40 20.10 -12.25
N HIS A 95 8.97 19.08 -11.51
CA HIS A 95 9.87 18.10 -10.92
C HIS A 95 10.14 16.92 -11.87
N SER A 96 11.28 16.28 -11.62
CA SER A 96 11.75 15.07 -12.29
C SER A 96 12.59 14.24 -11.33
N SER A 97 12.87 12.97 -11.69
CA SER A 97 13.73 12.09 -10.89
C SER A 97 15.08 12.74 -10.53
N ILE A 98 15.69 13.49 -11.46
CA ILE A 98 16.94 14.21 -11.19
C ILE A 98 16.74 15.38 -10.23
N SER A 99 15.62 16.10 -10.29
CA SER A 99 15.32 17.18 -9.35
C SER A 99 15.17 16.66 -7.90
N LEU A 100 14.61 15.47 -7.72
CA LEU A 100 14.46 14.81 -6.41
C LEU A 100 15.82 14.40 -5.84
N ILE A 101 16.66 13.80 -6.67
CA ILE A 101 18.04 13.46 -6.28
C ILE A 101 18.80 14.73 -5.88
N ASN A 102 18.69 15.81 -6.67
CA ASN A 102 19.32 17.09 -6.33
C ASN A 102 18.76 17.71 -5.05
N HIS A 103 17.47 17.54 -4.77
CA HIS A 103 16.87 17.98 -3.51
C HIS A 103 17.49 17.23 -2.32
N ALA A 104 17.53 15.90 -2.35
CA ALA A 104 18.15 15.12 -1.28
C ALA A 104 19.63 15.45 -1.10
N ARG A 105 20.34 15.72 -2.19
CA ARG A 105 21.76 16.13 -2.15
C ARG A 105 21.93 17.44 -1.38
N ARG A 106 21.04 18.41 -1.59
CA ARG A 106 21.04 19.67 -0.84
C ARG A 106 20.82 19.42 0.65
N LEU A 107 19.83 18.59 1.00
CA LEU A 107 19.55 18.24 2.41
C LEU A 107 20.75 17.57 3.09
N LEU A 108 21.46 16.66 2.40
CA LEU A 108 22.70 16.06 2.88
C LEU A 108 23.80 17.11 3.06
N SER A 109 24.00 18.00 2.09
CA SER A 109 25.04 19.04 2.17
C SER A 109 24.79 20.05 3.30
N GLN A 110 23.52 20.30 3.63
CA GLN A 110 23.08 21.18 4.71
C GLN A 110 23.03 20.46 6.07
N GLN A 111 23.36 19.17 6.11
CA GLN A 111 23.29 18.33 7.31
C GLN A 111 21.88 18.27 7.94
N SER A 112 20.84 18.53 7.15
CA SER A 112 19.43 18.46 7.60
C SER A 112 18.92 17.02 7.72
N ILE A 113 19.60 16.07 7.07
CA ILE A 113 19.36 14.63 7.16
C ILE A 113 20.70 13.90 7.26
N ARG A 114 20.69 12.70 7.84
CA ARG A 114 21.89 11.85 7.90
C ARG A 114 21.95 10.91 6.69
N SER A 115 23.18 10.58 6.30
CA SER A 115 23.47 9.52 5.32
C SER A 115 23.31 8.14 5.98
N PRO A 116 22.87 7.10 5.25
CA PRO A 116 22.56 7.11 3.80
C PRO A 116 21.10 7.48 3.49
N VAL A 117 20.88 8.09 2.31
CA VAL A 117 19.55 8.24 1.68
C VAL A 117 19.33 7.08 0.71
N LEU A 118 18.20 6.38 0.82
CA LEU A 118 17.87 5.29 -0.10
C LEU A 118 17.14 5.82 -1.33
N VAL A 119 17.57 5.46 -2.53
CA VAL A 119 16.96 5.87 -3.79
C VAL A 119 16.37 4.65 -4.48
N ARG A 120 15.04 4.62 -4.59
CA ARG A 120 14.30 3.53 -5.24
C ARG A 120 13.87 3.94 -6.64
N THR A 121 14.34 3.20 -7.64
CA THR A 121 13.86 3.29 -9.03
C THR A 121 12.50 2.63 -9.18
N HIS A 122 11.69 3.12 -10.12
CA HIS A 122 10.48 2.40 -10.52
C HIS A 122 10.86 1.15 -11.34
N PRO A 123 10.25 -0.04 -11.11
CA PRO A 123 10.56 -1.25 -11.88
C PRO A 123 10.36 -1.10 -13.40
N GLY A 124 9.43 -0.25 -13.80
CA GLY A 124 9.16 0.08 -15.20
C GLY A 124 9.95 1.27 -15.77
N SER A 125 10.88 1.86 -15.01
CA SER A 125 11.70 2.98 -15.52
C SER A 125 12.61 2.50 -16.66
N HIS A 126 12.81 3.37 -17.64
CA HIS A 126 13.72 3.11 -18.76
C HIS A 126 15.19 3.32 -18.39
N PHE A 127 15.47 3.92 -17.22
CA PHE A 127 16.80 4.33 -16.82
C PHE A 127 17.28 3.59 -15.58
N LEU A 128 18.58 3.29 -15.57
CA LEU A 128 19.27 2.74 -14.41
C LEU A 128 20.10 3.83 -13.76
N LEU A 129 20.03 3.91 -12.43
CA LEU A 129 20.88 4.82 -11.67
C LEU A 129 22.33 4.31 -11.67
N ARG A 130 23.26 5.18 -12.09
CA ARG A 130 24.71 4.96 -12.00
C ARG A 130 25.36 6.18 -11.38
N GLY A 131 26.32 5.96 -10.47
CA GLY A 131 27.12 7.03 -9.88
C GLY A 131 26.30 8.03 -9.04
N LEU A 132 25.51 7.52 -8.08
CA LEU A 132 24.80 8.40 -7.15
C LEU A 132 25.79 9.25 -6.32
N PRO A 133 25.41 10.46 -5.90
CA PRO A 133 26.22 11.28 -5.00
C PRO A 133 26.58 10.55 -3.70
N ALA A 134 27.70 10.94 -3.08
CA ALA A 134 28.10 10.42 -1.79
C ALA A 134 26.98 10.60 -0.75
N GLY A 135 26.74 9.56 0.05
CA GLY A 135 25.67 9.50 1.05
C GLY A 135 24.30 9.09 0.50
N MET A 136 24.23 8.63 -0.75
CA MET A 136 23.04 8.02 -1.34
C MET A 136 23.33 6.60 -1.80
N GLU A 137 22.35 5.71 -1.65
CA GLU A 137 22.44 4.31 -2.04
C GLU A 137 21.21 3.89 -2.83
N VAL A 138 21.42 3.02 -3.82
CA VAL A 138 20.30 2.43 -4.58
C VAL A 138 19.58 1.42 -3.69
N ASP A 139 18.27 1.58 -3.53
CA ASP A 139 17.44 0.59 -2.86
C ASP A 139 17.38 -0.72 -3.67
N ARG A 140 17.49 -1.84 -2.95
CA ARG A 140 17.41 -3.21 -3.52
C ARG A 140 16.30 -4.03 -2.87
N SER A 141 15.41 -3.39 -2.11
CA SER A 141 14.29 -4.05 -1.48
C SER A 141 13.37 -4.68 -2.53
N PRO A 142 12.85 -5.91 -2.28
CA PRO A 142 12.07 -6.65 -3.28
C PRO A 142 10.72 -6.01 -3.59
N SER A 143 10.19 -5.16 -2.71
CA SER A 143 8.93 -4.44 -2.92
C SER A 143 9.00 -2.98 -2.47
N SER A 144 8.00 -2.17 -2.87
CA SER A 144 7.81 -0.80 -2.33
C SER A 144 7.63 -0.85 -0.82
N LEU A 145 6.83 -1.81 -0.32
CA LEU A 145 6.58 -1.98 1.10
C LEU A 145 7.89 -2.22 1.88
N ASP A 146 8.76 -3.09 1.39
CA ASP A 146 10.06 -3.38 2.02
C ASP A 146 11.01 -2.17 2.01
N PHE A 147 10.93 -1.33 0.98
CA PHE A 147 11.64 -0.05 0.94
C PHE A 147 11.09 0.94 1.97
N LEU A 148 9.77 1.09 2.04
CA LEU A 148 9.11 2.00 2.97
C LEU A 148 9.34 1.61 4.44
N MET A 149 9.41 0.32 4.75
CA MET A 149 9.72 -0.15 6.09
C MET A 149 11.10 0.29 6.58
N ARG A 150 12.06 0.50 5.66
CA ARG A 150 13.41 0.97 5.96
C ARG A 150 13.52 2.48 6.16
N CYS A 151 12.53 3.25 5.69
CA CYS A 151 12.59 4.71 5.66
C CYS A 151 11.74 5.32 6.78
N LYS A 152 12.26 6.35 7.46
CA LYS A 152 11.47 7.16 8.40
C LYS A 152 10.52 8.11 7.67
N GLN A 153 11.02 8.70 6.58
CA GLN A 153 10.27 9.58 5.69
C GLN A 153 10.66 9.31 4.24
N ILE A 154 9.77 9.60 3.31
CA ILE A 154 10.07 9.57 1.88
C ILE A 154 9.80 10.89 1.16
N ILE A 155 10.48 11.09 0.04
CA ILE A 155 10.16 12.13 -0.95
C ILE A 155 9.79 11.45 -2.26
N THR A 156 8.72 11.91 -2.89
CA THR A 156 8.33 11.52 -4.25
C THR A 156 7.73 12.72 -4.99
N ILE A 157 7.46 12.58 -6.29
CA ILE A 157 6.77 13.62 -7.05
C ILE A 157 5.29 13.50 -6.72
N ASN A 158 4.63 12.46 -7.21
CA ASN A 158 3.18 12.22 -7.01
C ASN A 158 2.85 10.72 -7.00
N SER A 159 3.84 9.88 -6.67
CA SER A 159 3.67 8.43 -6.65
C SER A 159 2.76 7.95 -5.51
N GLY A 160 1.96 6.92 -5.80
CA GLY A 160 1.12 6.21 -4.84
C GLY A 160 1.89 5.61 -3.65
N ILE A 161 3.23 5.44 -3.73
CA ILE A 161 4.03 5.01 -2.59
C ILE A 161 3.95 5.98 -1.40
N ALA A 162 3.61 7.25 -1.64
CA ALA A 162 3.34 8.21 -0.56
C ALA A 162 2.13 7.78 0.25
N VAL A 163 1.05 7.35 -0.42
CA VAL A 163 -0.14 6.80 0.23
C VAL A 163 0.24 5.56 1.03
N GLU A 164 1.01 4.63 0.48
CA GLU A 164 1.51 3.46 1.19
C GLU A 164 2.35 3.83 2.44
N ALA A 165 3.21 4.85 2.33
CA ALA A 165 4.09 5.31 3.40
C ALA A 165 3.29 5.87 4.58
N LEU A 166 2.28 6.71 4.32
CA LEU A 166 1.41 7.26 5.36
C LEU A 166 0.67 6.15 6.11
N LEU A 167 0.23 5.12 5.38
CA LEU A 167 -0.45 3.95 5.92
C LEU A 167 0.45 3.19 6.89
N LEU A 168 1.77 3.15 6.64
CA LEU A 168 2.78 2.60 7.54
C LEU A 168 3.19 3.54 8.69
N GLY A 169 2.59 4.73 8.80
CA GLY A 169 2.96 5.74 9.77
C GLY A 169 4.30 6.42 9.47
N ARG A 170 4.75 6.38 8.21
CA ARG A 170 5.96 7.10 7.74
C ARG A 170 5.58 8.50 7.27
N GLY A 171 6.52 9.42 7.35
CA GLY A 171 6.34 10.75 6.74
C GLY A 171 6.46 10.68 5.22
N ALA A 172 5.79 11.58 4.51
CA ALA A 172 5.94 11.72 3.06
C ALA A 172 6.01 13.19 2.66
N ILE A 173 6.82 13.53 1.66
CA ILE A 173 6.84 14.83 0.98
C ILE A 173 6.56 14.58 -0.49
N VAL A 174 5.62 15.35 -1.03
CA VAL A 174 5.06 15.19 -2.38
C VAL A 174 5.21 16.53 -3.09
N HIS A 175 5.86 16.53 -4.26
CA HIS A 175 6.18 17.76 -5.00
C HIS A 175 5.25 18.01 -6.20
N GLY A 176 4.67 16.96 -6.76
CA GLY A 176 3.73 17.02 -7.86
C GLY A 176 2.29 17.19 -7.40
N ASP A 177 1.43 17.56 -8.34
CA ASP A 177 -0.01 17.49 -8.15
C ASP A 177 -0.43 16.02 -8.00
N SER A 178 -1.29 15.76 -7.03
CA SER A 178 -1.77 14.43 -6.71
C SER A 178 -3.10 14.47 -5.97
N PRO A 179 -3.91 13.39 -6.04
CA PRO A 179 -5.24 13.38 -5.42
C PRO A 179 -5.18 13.24 -3.89
N PHE A 180 -3.99 13.13 -3.31
CA PHE A 180 -3.74 12.94 -1.89
C PHE A 180 -2.79 13.98 -1.29
N GLY A 181 -2.31 14.96 -2.07
CA GLY A 181 -1.35 15.96 -1.59
C GLY A 181 -1.84 16.69 -0.34
N TYR A 182 -3.13 17.06 -0.30
CA TYR A 182 -3.78 17.73 0.83
C TYR A 182 -3.87 16.88 2.12
N CYS A 183 -3.62 15.57 2.02
CA CYS A 183 -3.55 14.68 3.18
C CYS A 183 -2.24 14.84 3.97
N ILE A 184 -1.28 15.61 3.46
CA ILE A 184 0.08 15.72 3.99
C ILE A 184 0.35 17.16 4.36
N THR A 185 0.85 17.38 5.59
CA THR A 185 1.35 18.69 6.01
C THR A 185 2.68 18.97 5.32
N PRO A 186 2.79 19.95 4.40
CA PRO A 186 3.97 20.10 3.53
C PRO A 186 5.29 20.28 4.28
N GLU A 187 5.27 20.98 5.42
CA GLU A 187 6.48 21.34 6.18
C GLU A 187 7.05 20.16 6.95
N THR A 188 6.19 19.24 7.39
CA THR A 188 6.58 18.14 8.29
C THR A 188 6.47 16.78 7.63
N GLY A 189 5.77 16.68 6.50
CA GLY A 189 5.39 15.44 5.84
C GLY A 189 4.49 14.54 6.69
N ARG A 190 3.84 15.08 7.72
CA ARG A 190 2.92 14.34 8.59
C ARG A 190 1.54 14.24 7.95
N VAL A 191 0.87 13.12 8.20
CA VAL A 191 -0.49 12.87 7.74
C VAL A 191 -1.52 13.68 8.52
N ASN A 192 -2.45 14.29 7.81
CA ASN A 192 -3.72 14.75 8.35
C ASN A 192 -4.70 13.56 8.36
N ALA A 193 -4.95 12.98 9.53
CA ALA A 193 -5.71 11.74 9.66
C ALA A 193 -7.14 11.83 9.09
N SER A 194 -7.83 12.94 9.28
CA SER A 194 -9.21 13.12 8.78
C SER A 194 -9.25 13.23 7.25
N ALA A 195 -8.35 14.03 6.67
CA ALA A 195 -8.19 14.12 5.22
C ALA A 195 -7.81 12.78 4.60
N TYR A 196 -6.91 12.05 5.24
CA TYR A 196 -6.46 10.74 4.78
C TYR A 196 -7.54 9.66 4.91
N ALA A 197 -8.34 9.69 5.97
CA ALA A 197 -9.52 8.84 6.10
C ALA A 197 -10.53 9.11 4.97
N PHE A 198 -10.81 10.39 4.67
CA PHE A 198 -11.65 10.76 3.54
C PHE A 198 -11.08 10.24 2.22
N PHE A 199 -9.79 10.48 1.98
CA PHE A 199 -9.14 10.03 0.76
C PHE A 199 -9.30 8.52 0.57
N LEU A 200 -9.06 7.72 1.61
CA LEU A 200 -9.14 6.26 1.52
C LEU A 200 -10.59 5.72 1.46
N LEU A 201 -11.52 6.29 2.23
CA LEU A 201 -12.85 5.71 2.41
C LEU A 201 -13.93 6.33 1.52
N ASN A 202 -13.76 7.59 1.10
CA ASN A 202 -14.73 8.33 0.30
C ASN A 202 -14.26 8.56 -1.14
N TYR A 203 -12.99 8.91 -1.30
CA TYR A 203 -12.46 9.26 -2.61
C TYR A 203 -12.01 8.03 -3.40
N LEU A 204 -11.17 7.18 -2.81
CA LEU A 204 -10.83 5.89 -3.41
C LEU A 204 -12.06 4.99 -3.44
N VAL A 205 -12.23 4.29 -4.56
CA VAL A 205 -13.34 3.35 -4.76
C VAL A 205 -12.79 1.92 -4.68
N PRO A 206 -13.49 0.99 -4.00
CA PRO A 206 -13.20 -0.43 -4.11
C PRO A 206 -13.18 -0.86 -5.58
N TRP A 207 -12.11 -1.55 -6.00
CA TRP A 207 -11.89 -1.90 -7.42
C TRP A 207 -13.09 -2.60 -8.06
N GLU A 208 -13.68 -3.57 -7.36
CA GLU A 208 -14.84 -4.35 -7.82
C GLU A 208 -16.11 -3.50 -8.02
N LEU A 209 -16.22 -2.34 -7.36
CA LEU A 209 -17.37 -1.46 -7.53
C LEU A 209 -17.20 -0.50 -8.70
N ALA A 210 -15.99 0.04 -8.90
CA ALA A 210 -15.73 1.20 -9.75
C ALA A 210 -16.29 1.04 -11.17
N PHE A 211 -16.24 -0.17 -11.72
CA PHE A 211 -16.64 -0.46 -13.10
C PHE A 211 -18.04 -1.06 -13.24
N THR A 212 -18.80 -1.19 -12.15
CA THR A 212 -20.15 -1.78 -12.22
C THR A 212 -21.17 -0.75 -12.71
N PRO A 213 -22.08 -1.12 -13.63
CA PRO A 213 -23.11 -0.20 -14.13
C PRO A 213 -23.96 0.39 -13.00
N ASP A 214 -24.28 -0.41 -11.98
CA ASP A 214 -25.12 0.03 -10.87
C ASP A 214 -24.40 1.03 -9.96
N TYR A 215 -23.10 0.87 -9.73
CA TYR A 215 -22.31 1.85 -9.00
C TYR A 215 -22.15 3.15 -9.79
N ILE A 216 -21.89 3.05 -11.10
CA ILE A 216 -21.77 4.23 -11.97
C ILE A 216 -23.07 5.04 -11.99
N ARG A 217 -24.22 4.38 -12.24
CA ARG A 217 -25.54 5.05 -12.22
C ARG A 217 -25.81 5.70 -10.88
N TRP A 218 -25.54 5.00 -9.79
CA TRP A 218 -25.72 5.55 -8.46
C TRP A 218 -24.80 6.75 -8.19
N ARG A 219 -23.51 6.71 -8.57
CA ARG A 219 -22.62 7.89 -8.44
C ARG A 219 -23.09 9.07 -9.28
N LEU A 220 -23.73 8.83 -10.43
CA LEU A 220 -24.32 9.88 -11.26
C LEU A 220 -25.54 10.57 -10.61
N GLU A 221 -26.20 9.91 -9.65
CA GLU A 221 -27.27 10.49 -8.82
C GLU A 221 -26.71 11.47 -7.77
N LYS A 222 -25.39 11.61 -7.66
CA LYS A 222 -24.67 12.48 -6.72
C LYS A 222 -25.04 12.18 -5.25
N PRO A 223 -24.79 10.95 -4.78
CA PRO A 223 -25.05 10.56 -3.41
C PRO A 223 -24.20 11.40 -2.45
N SER A 224 -24.67 11.54 -1.22
CA SER A 224 -23.91 12.20 -0.16
C SER A 224 -22.62 11.45 0.17
N GLU A 225 -21.65 12.15 0.74
CA GLU A 225 -20.40 11.54 1.19
C GLU A 225 -20.62 10.46 2.26
N GLU A 226 -21.70 10.54 3.05
CA GLU A 226 -22.05 9.51 4.03
C GLU A 226 -22.50 8.21 3.35
N GLU A 227 -23.28 8.31 2.28
CA GLU A 227 -23.71 7.16 1.51
C GLU A 227 -22.54 6.52 0.74
N ILE A 228 -21.60 7.35 0.24
CA ILE A 228 -20.34 6.90 -0.37
C ILE A 228 -19.49 6.13 0.63
N LEU A 229 -19.23 6.73 1.79
CA LEU A 229 -18.48 6.09 2.87
C LEU A 229 -19.09 4.73 3.24
N ARG A 230 -20.41 4.68 3.48
CA ARG A 230 -21.10 3.44 3.88
C ARG A 230 -20.96 2.36 2.82
N ARG A 231 -21.18 2.70 1.55
CA ARG A 231 -21.12 1.74 0.44
C ARG A 231 -19.70 1.21 0.20
N HIS A 232 -18.70 2.08 0.30
CA HIS A 232 -17.30 1.68 0.17
C HIS A 232 -16.84 0.82 1.34
N LEU A 233 -17.18 1.21 2.57
CA LEU A 233 -16.82 0.47 3.77
C LEU A 233 -17.41 -0.94 3.76
N GLU A 234 -18.68 -1.08 3.37
CA GLU A 234 -19.33 -2.38 3.20
C GLU A 234 -18.56 -3.28 2.22
N SER A 235 -18.18 -2.74 1.05
CA SER A 235 -17.40 -3.48 0.05
C SER A 235 -15.99 -3.83 0.53
N HIS A 236 -15.29 -2.91 1.20
CA HIS A 236 -13.97 -3.19 1.79
C HIS A 236 -14.06 -4.26 2.88
N MET A 237 -15.08 -4.24 3.72
CA MET A 237 -15.28 -5.25 4.76
C MET A 237 -15.60 -6.62 4.16
N GLN A 238 -16.45 -6.69 3.14
CA GLN A 238 -16.75 -7.94 2.44
C GLN A 238 -15.49 -8.54 1.80
N GLU A 239 -14.69 -7.72 1.12
CA GLU A 239 -13.44 -8.18 0.53
C GLU A 239 -12.43 -8.63 1.60
N LYS A 240 -12.37 -7.92 2.73
CA LYS A 240 -11.52 -8.30 3.87
C LYS A 240 -11.94 -9.65 4.46
N ILE A 241 -13.23 -9.89 4.62
CA ILE A 241 -13.78 -11.17 5.07
C ILE A 241 -13.39 -12.28 4.08
N ARG A 242 -13.59 -12.07 2.78
CA ARG A 242 -13.22 -13.02 1.74
C ARG A 242 -11.73 -13.40 1.80
N LEU A 243 -10.85 -12.41 1.93
CA LEU A 243 -9.40 -12.64 2.04
C LEU A 243 -9.02 -13.40 3.31
N LEU A 244 -9.71 -13.13 4.43
CA LEU A 244 -9.51 -13.87 5.67
C LEU A 244 -9.98 -15.32 5.55
N GLU A 245 -11.12 -15.59 4.92
CA GLU A 245 -11.61 -16.94 4.65
C GLU A 245 -10.62 -17.75 3.81
N LEU A 246 -10.09 -17.15 2.74
CA LEU A 246 -9.04 -17.76 1.92
C LEU A 246 -7.79 -18.06 2.73
N ARG A 247 -7.41 -17.16 3.65
CA ARG A 247 -6.24 -17.37 4.51
C ARG A 247 -6.46 -18.48 5.52
N VAL A 248 -7.64 -18.58 6.12
CA VAL A 248 -8.00 -19.67 7.03
C VAL A 248 -7.94 -21.01 6.29
N ALA A 249 -8.54 -21.10 5.11
CA ALA A 249 -8.51 -22.32 4.29
C ALA A 249 -7.07 -22.76 3.94
N GLU A 250 -6.20 -21.82 3.59
CA GLU A 250 -4.78 -22.12 3.32
C GLU A 250 -4.05 -22.59 4.59
N LEU A 251 -4.33 -22.00 5.75
CA LEU A 251 -3.75 -22.43 7.03
C LEU A 251 -4.23 -23.83 7.44
N GLU A 252 -5.50 -24.16 7.23
CA GLU A 252 -6.04 -25.51 7.46
C GLU A 252 -5.36 -26.56 6.57
N LYS A 253 -5.12 -26.22 5.29
CA LYS A 253 -4.37 -27.06 4.36
C LYS A 253 -2.91 -27.27 4.82
N GLN A 254 -2.26 -26.22 5.30
CA GLN A 254 -0.90 -26.34 5.86
C GLN A 254 -0.87 -27.21 7.12
N LEU A 255 -1.84 -27.02 8.02
CA LEU A 255 -1.94 -27.78 9.27
C LEU A 255 -2.18 -29.28 9.01
N SER A 256 -3.08 -29.62 8.08
CA SER A 256 -3.32 -31.01 7.67
C SER A 256 -2.10 -31.65 6.99
N GLY A 257 -1.37 -30.88 6.18
CA GLY A 257 -0.07 -31.29 5.63
C GLY A 257 0.98 -31.60 6.70
N ILE A 258 1.04 -30.77 7.75
CA ILE A 258 1.92 -31.02 8.90
C ILE A 258 1.46 -32.28 9.65
N GLN A 259 0.19 -32.39 10.02
CA GLN A 259 -0.34 -33.55 10.75
C GLN A 259 -0.09 -34.87 10.02
N SER A 260 -0.30 -34.91 8.70
CA SER A 260 -0.03 -36.11 7.89
C SER A 260 1.48 -36.44 7.83
N SER A 261 2.36 -35.43 7.75
CA SER A 261 3.82 -35.61 7.83
C SER A 261 4.27 -36.14 9.20
N TRP A 262 3.71 -35.62 10.30
CA TRP A 262 3.99 -36.09 11.65
C TRP A 262 3.48 -37.51 11.90
N ALA A 263 2.27 -37.83 11.42
CA ALA A 263 1.73 -39.19 11.49
C ALA A 263 2.64 -40.18 10.75
N TRP A 264 3.15 -39.80 9.57
CA TRP A 264 4.12 -40.62 8.84
C TRP A 264 5.44 -40.77 9.61
N ARG A 265 6.00 -39.67 10.15
CA ARG A 265 7.25 -39.70 10.94
C ARG A 265 7.16 -40.53 12.22
N MET A 266 6.00 -40.57 12.87
CA MET A 266 5.76 -41.37 14.07
C MET A 266 5.49 -42.85 13.76
N THR A 267 4.78 -43.13 12.66
CA THR A 267 4.43 -44.52 12.31
C THR A 267 5.54 -45.23 11.53
N TYR A 268 6.43 -44.51 10.85
CA TYR A 268 7.53 -45.10 10.07
C TYR A 268 8.53 -45.92 10.92
N PRO A 269 9.05 -45.42 12.06
CA PRO A 269 9.93 -46.21 12.93
C PRO A 269 9.22 -47.44 13.49
N LEU A 270 7.95 -47.32 13.88
CA LEU A 270 7.16 -48.42 14.41
C LEU A 270 6.90 -49.51 13.37
N ARG A 271 6.61 -49.14 12.11
CA ARG A 271 6.49 -50.09 11.00
C ARG A 271 7.82 -50.77 10.66
N ALA A 272 8.93 -50.04 10.72
CA ALA A 272 10.26 -50.60 10.50
C ALA A 272 10.62 -51.63 11.59
N ILE A 273 10.37 -51.31 12.87
CA ILE A 273 10.58 -52.20 14.01
C ILE A 273 9.68 -53.45 13.87
N HIS A 274 8.40 -53.27 13.56
CA HIS A 274 7.48 -54.40 13.36
C HIS A 274 7.93 -55.31 12.21
N LYS A 275 8.42 -54.76 11.10
CA LYS A 275 8.93 -55.53 9.94
C LYS A 275 10.22 -56.29 10.24
N VAL A 276 11.08 -55.75 11.12
CA VAL A 276 12.27 -56.45 11.62
C VAL A 276 11.85 -57.59 12.56
N LEU A 277 10.98 -57.32 13.53
CA LEU A 277 10.48 -58.32 14.48
C LEU A 277 9.72 -59.45 13.78
N SER A 278 8.91 -59.15 12.77
CA SER A 278 8.19 -60.17 11.98
C SER A 278 9.13 -61.05 11.16
N ARG A 279 10.25 -60.50 10.66
CA ARG A 279 11.30 -61.29 9.99
C ARG A 279 12.06 -62.20 10.96
N PHE A 280 12.30 -61.76 12.19
CA PHE A 280 12.90 -62.59 13.23
C PHE A 280 11.94 -63.67 13.75
N ALA A 281 10.64 -63.38 13.82
CA ALA A 281 9.62 -64.36 14.23
C ALA A 281 9.33 -65.42 13.15
N GLY A 282 9.47 -65.09 11.86
CA GLY A 282 9.32 -66.03 10.75
C GLY A 282 10.50 -66.98 10.52
N LEU A 283 11.59 -66.86 11.28
CA LEU A 283 12.76 -67.76 11.25
C LEU A 283 12.72 -68.83 12.35
N ARG A 284 11.57 -69.03 13.01
CA ARG A 284 11.32 -70.15 13.95
C ARG A 284 10.13 -70.98 13.48
N SER A 285 10.31 -71.71 12.39
CA SER A 285 9.51 -72.88 12.06
C SER A 285 10.35 -73.78 11.16
N ASP A 286 11.31 -74.46 11.78
CA ASP A 286 11.81 -75.78 11.38
C ASP A 286 11.42 -76.76 12.48
#